data_AF-A0A9D1MQN8-F1
#
_entry.id   AF-A0A9D1MQN8-F1
#
_cell.length_a   1.000
_cell.length_b   1.000
_cell.length_c   1.000
_cell.angle_alpha   90.00
_cell.angle_beta   90.00
_cell.angle_gamma   90.00
#
_symmetry.space_group_name_H-M   'P 1'
#
loop_
_entity.id
_entity.type
_entity.pdbx_description
1 polymer ?
#
loop_
_entity_poly.entity_id
_entity_poly.type
_entity_poly.pdbx_seq_one_letter_code
_entity_poly.pdbx_strand_id
1 'polypeptide(L)'
;MFIENKLLIGIGEMPVFLQPRMANRHGLIAGATGTGKTTTLKVMTESFADMGVPVFLADIKGDLASLCRRGEENEHVEKRVQTMQLEVFDYRSYPVHLWDVFGKMGHPVRTTVS
;
A
#
# COMPACT_ATOMS: atom_id res chain seq x y z
N MET A 1 1.93 -2.13 8.05
CA MET A 1 2.80 -3.29 8.41
C MET A 1 4.22 -2.82 8.68
N PHE A 2 4.37 -1.72 9.42
CA PHE A 2 5.66 -1.13 9.78
C PHE A 2 5.95 -1.49 11.24
N ILE A 3 6.94 -2.35 11.46
CA ILE A 3 7.26 -2.96 12.76
C ILE A 3 8.75 -2.77 13.00
N GLU A 4 9.13 -2.27 14.18
CA GLU A 4 10.55 -2.05 14.55
C GLU A 4 11.37 -1.33 13.47
N ASN A 5 10.81 -0.28 12.88
CA ASN A 5 11.40 0.48 11.78
C ASN A 5 11.67 -0.31 10.49
N LYS A 6 10.92 -1.39 10.23
CA LYS A 6 11.03 -2.23 9.04
C LYS A 6 9.65 -2.52 8.45
N LEU A 7 9.60 -2.76 7.14
CA LEU A 7 8.35 -3.10 6.46
C LEU A 7 8.22 -4.62 6.39
N LEU A 8 7.22 -5.21 7.05
CA LEU A 8 6.92 -6.62 6.91
C LEU A 8 6.31 -6.87 5.52
N ILE A 9 7.00 -7.67 4.69
CA ILE A 9 6.57 -7.95 3.30
C ILE A 9 6.00 -9.36 3.12
N GLY A 10 6.24 -10.26 4.08
CA GLY A 10 5.70 -11.62 4.05
C GLY A 10 6.15 -12.44 5.26
N ILE A 11 5.53 -13.61 5.42
CA ILE A 11 5.86 -14.57 6.48
C ILE A 11 5.97 -15.95 5.83
N GLY A 12 7.15 -16.57 5.96
CA GLY A 12 7.41 -17.97 5.62
C GLY A 12 7.68 -18.75 6.91
N GLU A 13 8.78 -19.52 6.95
CA GLU A 13 9.30 -20.07 8.22
C GLU A 13 9.68 -18.95 9.21
N MET A 14 10.14 -17.81 8.67
CA MET A 14 10.43 -16.59 9.42
C MET A 14 9.77 -15.38 8.74
N PRO A 15 9.48 -14.30 9.50
CA PRO A 15 9.02 -13.06 8.92
C PRO A 15 10.12 -12.42 8.05
N VAL A 16 9.72 -11.94 6.87
CA VAL A 16 10.61 -11.29 5.91
C VAL A 16 10.31 -9.80 5.89
N PHE A 17 11.36 -9.01 6.06
CA PHE A 17 11.26 -7.55 6.14
C PHE A 17 12.04 -6.86 5.03
N LEU A 18 11.45 -5.81 4.45
CA LEU A 18 12.17 -4.81 3.67
C LEU A 18 12.73 -3.75 4.61
N GLN A 19 14.05 -3.59 4.60
CA GLN A 19 14.72 -2.49 5.28
C GLN A 19 14.39 -1.16 4.56
N PRO A 20 13.94 -0.10 5.24
CA PRO A 20 13.59 1.15 4.58
C PRO A 20 14.72 1.75 3.74
N ARG A 21 15.96 1.63 4.21
CA ARG A 21 17.16 2.08 3.47
C ARG A 21 17.37 1.34 2.16
N MET A 22 16.78 0.16 1.98
CA MET A 22 16.88 -0.63 0.75
C MET A 22 15.75 -0.28 -0.24
N ALA A 23 14.70 0.42 0.20
CA ALA A 23 13.58 0.85 -0.65
C ALA A 23 13.95 2.00 -1.61
N ASN A 24 15.16 2.55 -1.52
CA ASN A 24 15.71 3.48 -2.50
C ASN A 24 16.23 2.81 -3.79
N ARG A 25 16.13 1.47 -3.88
CA ARG A 25 16.40 0.72 -5.10
C ARG A 25 15.10 0.36 -5.80
N HIS A 26 15.14 0.27 -7.13
CA HIS A 26 14.01 -0.22 -7.90
C HIS A 26 13.67 -1.66 -7.52
N GLY A 27 12.38 -1.95 -7.42
CA GLY A 27 11.83 -3.28 -7.16
C GLY A 27 10.78 -3.65 -8.18
N LEU A 28 10.46 -4.94 -8.27
CA LEU A 28 9.45 -5.49 -9.16
C LEU A 28 8.48 -6.37 -8.37
N ILE A 29 7.19 -6.05 -8.44
CA ILE A 29 6.11 -6.92 -7.96
C ILE A 29 5.49 -7.57 -9.19
N ALA A 30 5.76 -8.86 -9.39
CA ALA A 30 5.25 -9.64 -10.51
C ALA A 30 4.44 -10.85 -10.02
N GLY A 31 3.52 -11.34 -10.86
CA GLY A 31 2.64 -12.46 -10.54
C GLY A 31 1.41 -12.51 -11.46
N ALA A 32 0.69 -13.63 -11.47
CA ALA A 32 -0.54 -13.78 -12.25
C ALA A 32 -1.70 -12.94 -11.67
N THR A 33 -2.82 -12.86 -12.40
CA THR A 33 -4.03 -12.22 -11.87
C THR A 33 -4.52 -12.97 -10.63
N GLY A 34 -4.95 -12.25 -9.60
CA GLY A 34 -5.40 -12.85 -8.34
C GLY A 34 -4.28 -13.24 -7.36
N THR A 35 -3.00 -13.11 -7.71
CA THR A 35 -1.88 -13.49 -6.82
C THR A 35 -1.47 -12.39 -5.83
N GLY A 36 -2.35 -11.43 -5.56
CA GLY A 36 -2.11 -10.40 -4.54
C GLY A 36 -1.20 -9.23 -4.93
N LYS A 37 -0.87 -9.02 -6.22
CA LYS A 37 -0.02 -7.88 -6.65
C LYS A 37 -0.50 -6.52 -6.12
N THR A 38 -1.78 -6.18 -6.32
CA THR A 38 -2.37 -4.93 -5.80
C THR A 38 -2.32 -4.91 -4.27
N THR A 39 -2.67 -6.02 -3.61
CA THR A 39 -2.64 -6.13 -2.15
C THR A 39 -1.24 -5.86 -1.60
N THR A 40 -0.20 -6.45 -2.20
CA THR A 40 1.20 -6.20 -1.82
C THR A 40 1.55 -4.73 -2.00
N LEU A 41 1.17 -4.12 -3.12
CA LEU A 41 1.43 -2.69 -3.36
C LEU A 41 0.72 -1.80 -2.32
N LYS A 42 -0.53 -2.10 -1.96
CA LYS A 42 -1.28 -1.40 -0.91
C LYS A 42 -0.57 -1.50 0.44
N VAL A 43 -0.26 -2.72 0.89
CA VAL A 43 0.44 -2.95 2.17
C VAL A 43 1.78 -2.24 2.24
N MET A 44 2.54 -2.21 1.14
CA MET A 44 3.80 -1.44 1.07
C MET A 44 3.54 0.06 1.16
N THR A 45 2.56 0.59 0.43
CA THR A 45 2.18 2.00 0.45
C THR A 45 1.78 2.46 1.84
N GLU A 46 0.92 1.70 2.50
CA GLU A 46 0.50 1.89 3.88
C GLU A 46 1.68 1.94 4.84
N SER A 47 2.63 1.02 4.69
CA SER A 47 3.80 0.95 5.57
C SER A 47 4.81 2.09 5.32
N PHE A 48 4.90 2.62 4.10
CA PHE A 48 5.64 3.85 3.83
C PHE A 48 4.94 5.08 4.41
N ALA A 49 3.61 5.14 4.31
CA ALA A 49 2.83 6.21 4.92
C ALA A 49 2.97 6.21 6.45
N ASP A 50 2.99 5.04 7.10
CA ASP A 50 3.28 4.88 8.53
C ASP A 50 4.65 5.43 8.92
N MET A 51 5.63 5.31 8.02
CA MET A 51 6.98 5.85 8.18
C MET A 51 7.05 7.37 7.93
N GLY A 52 5.95 7.99 7.49
CA GLY A 52 5.92 9.40 7.07
C GLY A 52 6.54 9.64 5.69
N VAL A 53 6.72 8.59 4.88
CA VAL A 53 7.25 8.70 3.51
C VAL A 53 6.08 8.88 2.53
N PRO A 54 6.03 9.98 1.77
CA PRO A 54 5.00 10.17 0.76
C PRO A 54 5.19 9.19 -0.40
N VAL A 55 4.09 8.58 -0.86
CA VAL A 55 4.09 7.62 -1.96
C VAL A 55 3.26 8.18 -3.12
N PHE A 56 3.86 8.20 -4.31
CA PHE A 56 3.17 8.54 -5.55
C PHE A 56 2.90 7.28 -6.35
N LEU A 57 1.63 7.02 -6.70
CA LEU A 57 1.18 5.80 -7.36
C LEU A 57 0.39 6.11 -8.62
N ALA A 58 0.60 5.31 -9.66
CA ALA A 58 -0.29 5.28 -10.83
C ALA A 58 -1.38 4.24 -10.59
N ASP A 59 -2.63 4.68 -10.49
CA ASP A 59 -3.79 3.82 -10.27
C ASP A 59 -4.58 3.60 -11.57
N ILE A 60 -4.14 2.64 -12.38
CA ILE A 60 -4.76 2.34 -13.68
C ILE A 60 -6.13 1.68 -13.51
N LYS A 61 -6.31 0.89 -12.44
CA LYS A 61 -7.53 0.10 -12.21
C LYS A 61 -8.53 0.80 -11.29
N GLY A 62 -8.13 1.87 -10.62
CA GLY A 62 -8.96 2.58 -9.64
C GLY A 62 -9.06 1.86 -8.30
N ASP A 63 -8.26 0.81 -8.08
CA ASP A 63 -8.32 0.01 -6.86
C ASP A 63 -7.41 0.54 -5.75
N LEU A 64 -6.44 1.41 -6.03
CA LEU A 64 -5.53 1.99 -5.03
C LEU A 64 -6.13 3.22 -4.34
N ALA A 65 -7.00 3.97 -5.01
CA ALA A 65 -7.72 5.11 -4.42
C ALA A 65 -8.51 4.73 -3.16
N SER A 66 -8.86 3.45 -2.99
CA SER A 66 -9.55 2.92 -1.80
C SER A 66 -8.77 3.13 -0.50
N LEU A 67 -7.45 3.40 -0.55
CA LEU A 67 -6.61 3.68 0.61
C LEU A 67 -7.11 4.89 1.43
N CYS A 68 -7.90 5.78 0.83
CA CYS A 68 -8.50 6.93 1.52
C CYS A 68 -9.64 6.55 2.47
N ARG A 69 -10.17 5.33 2.35
CA ARG A 69 -11.26 4.81 3.18
C ARG A 69 -10.72 3.79 4.16
N ARG A 70 -11.33 3.75 5.35
CA ARG A 70 -11.07 2.69 6.30
C ARG A 70 -11.49 1.37 5.66
N GLY A 71 -10.65 0.35 5.76
CA GLY A 71 -11.02 -0.99 5.32
C GLY A 71 -12.19 -1.54 6.12
N GLU A 72 -12.89 -2.52 5.53
CA GLU A 72 -14.01 -3.22 6.17
C GLU A 72 -13.58 -4.64 6.53
N GLU A 73 -14.23 -5.19 7.55
CA GLU A 73 -14.07 -6.60 7.95
C GLU A 73 -14.35 -7.53 6.77
N ASN A 74 -13.46 -8.50 6.59
CA ASN A 74 -13.51 -9.40 5.45
C ASN A 74 -12.87 -10.73 5.84
N GLU A 75 -13.60 -11.83 5.66
CA GLU A 75 -13.13 -13.17 6.01
C GLU A 75 -11.75 -13.51 5.40
N HIS A 76 -11.47 -13.06 4.17
CA HIS A 76 -10.18 -13.30 3.53
C HIS A 76 -9.04 -12.55 4.22
N VAL A 77 -9.30 -11.33 4.68
CA VAL A 77 -8.33 -10.53 5.43
C VAL A 77 -8.13 -11.10 6.82
N GLU A 78 -9.21 -11.45 7.51
CA GLU A 78 -9.15 -12.08 8.85
C GLU A 78 -8.38 -13.41 8.83
N LYS A 79 -8.72 -14.31 7.90
CA LYS A 79 -7.98 -15.57 7.70
C LYS A 79 -6.50 -15.30 7.44
N ARG A 80 -6.18 -14.25 6.67
CA ARG A 80 -4.78 -13.87 6.39
C ARG A 80 -4.07 -13.37 7.64
N VAL A 81 -4.70 -12.48 8.42
CA VAL A 81 -4.19 -11.94 9.68
C VAL A 81 -3.92 -13.06 10.69
N GLN A 82 -4.85 -14.02 10.82
CA GLN A 82 -4.71 -15.19 11.68
C GLN A 82 -3.56 -16.10 11.21
N THR A 83 -3.50 -16.45 9.93
CA THR A 83 -2.41 -17.29 9.37
C THR A 83 -1.05 -16.62 9.53
N MET A 84 -1.00 -15.28 9.45
CA MET A 84 0.21 -14.50 9.62
C MET A 84 0.52 -14.20 11.09
N GLN A 85 -0.35 -14.61 12.04
CA GLN A 85 -0.18 -14.39 13.48
C GLN A 85 0.14 -12.92 13.81
N LEU A 86 -0.52 -11.99 13.13
CA LEU A 86 -0.29 -10.56 13.36
C LEU A 86 -0.95 -10.15 14.67
N GLU A 87 -0.15 -9.87 15.68
CA GLU A 87 -0.64 -9.47 17.02
C GLU A 87 -1.39 -8.13 16.99
N VAL A 88 -1.05 -7.25 16.05
CA VAL A 88 -1.67 -5.93 15.88
C VAL A 88 -2.06 -5.74 14.42
N PHE A 89 -3.36 -5.79 14.15
CA PHE A 89 -3.95 -5.43 12.85
C PHE A 89 -5.18 -4.56 13.08
N ASP A 90 -5.21 -3.38 12.48
CA ASP A 90 -6.38 -2.49 12.47
C ASP A 90 -6.64 -2.02 11.04
N TYR A 91 -7.92 -1.97 10.70
CA TYR A 91 -8.38 -1.35 9.48
C TYR A 91 -8.30 0.16 9.64
N ARG A 92 -7.60 0.84 8.74
CA ARG A 92 -7.38 2.29 8.81
C ARG A 92 -7.42 2.92 7.43
N SER A 93 -7.65 4.22 7.41
CA SER A 93 -7.54 5.07 6.22
C SER A 93 -6.22 5.83 6.22
N TYR A 94 -5.81 6.26 5.04
CA TYR A 94 -4.64 7.12 4.86
C TYR A 94 -5.02 8.41 4.13
N PRO A 95 -4.29 9.51 4.36
CA PRO A 95 -4.45 10.70 3.55
C PRO A 95 -4.04 10.38 2.10
N VAL A 96 -4.98 10.56 1.18
CA VAL A 96 -4.76 10.35 -0.26
C VAL A 96 -5.11 11.62 -0.99
N HIS A 97 -4.22 12.05 -1.88
CA HIS A 97 -4.48 13.11 -2.82
C HIS A 97 -4.62 12.51 -4.22
N LEU A 98 -5.78 12.68 -4.85
CA LEU A 98 -6.02 12.16 -6.19
C LEU A 98 -5.54 13.17 -7.22
N TRP A 99 -4.57 12.73 -8.03
CA TRP A 99 -4.05 13.48 -9.15
C TRP A 99 -4.71 13.00 -10.44
N ASP A 100 -5.27 13.92 -11.21
CA ASP A 100 -5.94 13.64 -12.47
C ASP A 100 -5.16 14.24 -13.65
N VAL A 101 -4.77 13.38 -14.59
CA VAL A 101 -4.07 13.76 -15.81
C VAL A 101 -4.94 14.65 -16.70
N PHE A 102 -6.26 14.48 -16.67
CA PHE A 102 -7.23 15.25 -17.43
C PHE A 102 -7.86 16.40 -16.63
N GLY A 103 -7.57 16.51 -15.33
CA GLY A 103 -8.07 17.58 -14.46
C GLY A 103 -9.60 17.62 -14.27
N LYS A 104 -10.29 16.48 -14.36
CA LYS A 104 -11.76 16.39 -14.24
C LYS A 104 -12.23 16.04 -12.83
N MET A 105 -11.55 15.11 -12.16
CA MET A 105 -12.01 14.49 -10.91
C MET A 105 -11.00 14.57 -9.77
N GLY A 106 -9.86 15.22 -10.00
CA GLY A 106 -8.78 15.34 -9.02
C GLY A 106 -7.91 16.54 -9.31
N HIS A 107 -6.85 16.70 -8.53
CA HIS A 107 -5.90 17.78 -8.72
C HIS A 107 -5.16 17.62 -10.05
N PRO A 108 -5.09 18.66 -10.88
CA PRO A 108 -4.50 18.54 -12.20
C PRO A 108 -3.00 18.23 -12.08
N VAL A 109 -2.54 17.18 -12.79
CA VAL A 109 -1.11 16.85 -12.86
C VAL A 109 -0.30 17.95 -13.52
N ARG A 110 -0.91 18.70 -14.44
CA ARG A 110 -0.30 19.87 -15.07
C ARG A 110 -0.86 21.14 -14.44
N THR A 111 0.02 21.96 -13.88
CA THR A 111 -0.27 23.35 -13.57
C THR A 111 -0.27 24.18 -14.85
N THR A 112 -1.26 25.03 -15.02
CA THR A 112 -1.24 26.12 -15.99
C THR A 112 -0.65 27.35 -15.32
N VAL A 113 0.35 27.97 -15.94
CA VAL A 113 0.83 29.30 -15.54
C VAL A 113 -0.11 30.32 -16.21
N SER A 114 -0.84 31.10 -15.42
CA SER A 114 -1.73 32.18 -15.88
C SER A 114 -1.38 33.48 -15.20
#